data_AF-A0A6G5A159-F1
#
_entry.id   AF-A0A6G5A159-F1
#
_cell.length_a   1.000
_cell.length_b   1.000
_cell.length_c   1.000
_cell.angle_alpha   90.00
_cell.angle_beta   90.00
_cell.angle_gamma   90.00
#
_symmetry.space_group_name_H-M   'P 1'
#
loop_
_entity.id
_entity.type
_entity.pdbx_description
1 polymer ?
#
loop_
_entity_poly.entity_id
_entity_poly.type
_entity_poly.pdbx_seq_one_letter_code
_entity_poly.pdbx_strand_id
1 'polypeptide(L)'
;MSRLRELQQPGQAAEANLQHLGMLAHFHNVMGTETIRTLARLTAEVSSIFCHPTMVDRIATMLNYFLLHLVGPQKKNLKVKDFSEYEFKPQELVQNICKIYTNLGSEDSETAQAFCIAVSRDGRSYSPDLFPQAQKVLMKIRQGSLSVSVGELAKKIQKAASQQKQEDEATGDAPEEFLDPIMSTIMADPVVLPSSGITIDRSTIARHLLSDQTDPFNRSPLTMEMVKP
;
A
#
# COMPACT_ATOMS: atom_id res chain seq x y z
N MET A 1 13.61 12.81 -58.12
CA MET A 1 12.46 12.21 -57.41
C MET A 1 12.89 11.03 -56.52
N SER A 2 13.85 11.17 -55.57
CA SER A 2 14.10 10.04 -54.62
C SER A 2 15.00 10.30 -53.39
N ARG A 3 15.18 11.55 -52.89
CA ARG A 3 16.00 11.78 -51.68
C ARG A 3 15.46 12.86 -50.74
N LEU A 4 14.15 12.88 -50.52
CA LEU A 4 13.50 13.82 -49.59
C LEU A 4 12.45 13.17 -48.66
N ARG A 5 12.49 11.83 -48.50
CA ARG A 5 11.53 11.08 -47.65
C ARG A 5 12.15 10.36 -46.45
N GLU A 6 13.40 10.63 -46.10
CA GLU A 6 14.07 10.02 -44.94
C GLU A 6 14.35 11.01 -43.80
N LEU A 7 13.64 12.14 -43.78
CA LEU A 7 13.52 12.98 -42.60
C LEU A 7 12.10 12.87 -42.09
N GLN A 8 11.74 11.69 -41.56
CA GLN A 8 10.64 11.62 -40.62
C GLN A 8 11.08 12.49 -39.44
N GLN A 9 10.53 13.71 -39.40
CA GLN A 9 11.00 14.76 -38.51
C GLN A 9 10.87 14.25 -37.08
N PRO A 10 11.92 14.34 -36.23
CA PRO A 10 11.87 13.88 -34.85
C PRO A 10 10.67 14.43 -34.05
N GLY A 11 10.11 15.57 -34.48
CA GLY A 11 8.85 16.13 -33.96
C GLY A 11 7.59 15.28 -34.21
N GLN A 12 7.42 14.66 -35.38
CA GLN A 12 6.22 13.84 -35.67
C GLN A 12 6.20 12.53 -34.87
N ALA A 13 7.36 11.89 -34.71
CA ALA A 13 7.48 10.69 -33.88
C ALA A 13 7.30 11.03 -32.39
N ALA A 14 7.85 12.16 -31.93
CA ALA A 14 7.66 12.62 -30.55
C ALA A 14 6.20 12.99 -30.27
N GLU A 15 5.51 13.62 -31.22
CA GLU A 15 4.08 13.98 -31.10
C GLU A 15 3.18 12.75 -31.08
N ALA A 16 3.41 11.77 -31.96
CA ALA A 16 2.70 10.50 -31.95
C ALA A 16 2.93 9.74 -30.63
N ASN A 17 4.16 9.74 -30.10
CA ASN A 17 4.48 9.13 -28.82
C ASN A 17 3.77 9.85 -27.66
N LEU A 18 3.72 11.19 -27.67
CA LEU A 18 3.02 11.96 -26.66
C LEU A 18 1.51 11.69 -26.66
N GLN A 19 0.89 11.61 -27.84
CA GLN A 19 -0.51 11.23 -27.99
C GLN A 19 -0.78 9.82 -27.45
N HIS A 20 0.11 8.87 -27.77
CA HIS A 20 0.02 7.51 -27.26
C HIS A 20 0.13 7.45 -25.74
N LEU A 21 1.11 8.14 -25.14
CA LEU A 21 1.25 8.26 -23.69
C LEU A 21 0.02 8.92 -23.05
N GLY A 22 -0.56 9.92 -23.70
CA GLY A 22 -1.79 10.56 -23.23
C GLY A 22 -2.98 9.62 -23.17
N MET A 23 -3.18 8.80 -24.22
CA MET A 23 -4.23 7.77 -24.22
C MET A 23 -4.02 6.71 -23.13
N LEU A 24 -2.77 6.27 -22.92
CA LEU A 24 -2.45 5.34 -21.85
C LEU A 24 -2.70 5.95 -20.46
N ALA A 25 -2.30 7.20 -20.25
CA ALA A 25 -2.55 7.91 -19.00
C ALA A 25 -4.05 8.02 -18.71
N HIS A 26 -4.85 8.40 -19.71
CA HIS A 26 -6.31 8.44 -19.61
C HIS A 26 -6.87 7.07 -19.19
N PHE A 27 -6.51 6.01 -19.91
CA PHE A 27 -6.96 4.65 -19.63
C PHE A 27 -6.61 4.20 -18.21
N HIS A 28 -5.36 4.40 -17.78
CA HIS A 28 -4.91 4.04 -16.44
C HIS A 28 -5.58 4.87 -15.34
N ASN A 29 -5.87 6.15 -15.57
CA ASN A 29 -6.56 7.00 -14.61
C ASN A 29 -8.01 6.57 -14.41
N VAL A 30 -8.72 6.22 -15.50
CA VAL A 30 -10.08 5.70 -15.42
C VAL A 30 -10.09 4.38 -14.64
N MET A 31 -9.25 3.42 -15.04
CA MET A 31 -9.17 2.13 -14.33
C MET A 31 -8.76 2.28 -12.87
N GLY A 32 -7.76 3.10 -12.57
CA GLY A 32 -7.28 3.36 -11.21
C GLY A 32 -8.37 3.97 -10.34
N THR A 33 -9.14 4.91 -10.88
CA THR A 33 -10.28 5.52 -10.19
C THR A 33 -11.35 4.48 -9.87
N GLU A 34 -11.77 3.66 -10.85
CA GLU A 34 -12.77 2.61 -10.63
C GLU A 34 -12.29 1.54 -9.65
N THR A 35 -11.00 1.17 -9.70
CA THR A 35 -10.39 0.17 -8.81
C THR A 35 -10.43 0.66 -7.37
N ILE A 36 -9.96 1.89 -7.12
CA ILE A 36 -9.97 2.47 -5.77
C ILE A 36 -11.41 2.69 -5.27
N ARG A 37 -12.34 3.10 -6.14
CA ARG A 37 -13.76 3.24 -5.79
C ARG A 37 -14.40 1.91 -5.41
N THR A 38 -14.09 0.85 -6.14
CA THR A 38 -14.58 -0.51 -5.86
C THR A 38 -14.00 -1.00 -4.53
N LEU A 39 -12.70 -0.81 -4.31
CA LEU A 39 -12.05 -1.17 -3.05
C LEU A 39 -12.65 -0.42 -1.85
N ALA A 40 -12.97 0.87 -2.00
CA ALA A 40 -13.65 1.64 -0.95
C ALA A 40 -15.05 1.11 -0.61
N ARG A 41 -15.79 0.56 -1.59
CA ARG A 41 -17.08 -0.10 -1.35
C ARG A 41 -16.91 -1.46 -0.68
N LEU A 42 -15.98 -2.28 -1.16
CA LEU A 42 -15.74 -3.61 -0.59
C LEU A 42 -15.31 -3.53 0.88
N THR A 43 -14.40 -2.60 1.18
CA THR A 43 -13.90 -2.40 2.56
C THR A 43 -14.98 -1.88 3.51
N ALA A 44 -16.03 -1.24 3.01
CA ALA A 44 -17.16 -0.80 3.84
C ALA A 44 -18.03 -1.98 4.32
N GLU A 45 -18.06 -3.08 3.57
CA GLU A 45 -18.88 -4.26 3.88
C GLU A 45 -18.04 -5.37 4.53
N VAL A 46 -16.78 -5.53 4.10
CA VAL A 46 -15.89 -6.62 4.55
C VAL A 46 -14.50 -6.07 4.80
N SER A 47 -14.13 -5.93 6.08
CA SER A 47 -12.81 -5.47 6.53
C SER A 47 -11.83 -6.61 6.82
N SER A 48 -12.34 -7.75 7.32
CA SER A 48 -11.53 -8.86 7.84
C SER A 48 -10.53 -9.46 6.83
N ILE A 49 -10.92 -9.57 5.56
CA ILE A 49 -10.06 -10.13 4.50
C ILE A 49 -8.84 -9.23 4.22
N PHE A 50 -9.05 -7.91 4.22
CA PHE A 50 -7.98 -6.94 3.96
C PHE A 50 -7.03 -6.80 5.15
N CYS A 51 -7.52 -7.04 6.37
CA CYS A 51 -6.74 -7.01 7.60
C CYS A 51 -6.12 -8.36 7.97
N HIS A 52 -6.23 -9.38 7.13
CA HIS A 52 -5.59 -10.68 7.36
C HIS A 52 -4.06 -10.54 7.43
N PRO A 53 -3.33 -11.26 8.31
CA PRO A 53 -1.88 -11.12 8.49
C PRO A 53 -1.05 -11.20 7.21
N THR A 54 -1.47 -12.03 6.25
CA THR A 54 -0.79 -12.18 4.95
C THR A 54 -0.98 -10.98 4.01
N MET A 55 -2.06 -10.21 4.18
CA MET A 55 -2.49 -9.14 3.27
C MET A 55 -2.27 -7.74 3.83
N VAL A 56 -2.43 -7.57 5.15
CA VAL A 56 -2.55 -6.27 5.81
C VAL A 56 -1.36 -5.33 5.52
N ASP A 57 -0.13 -5.84 5.54
CA ASP A 57 1.06 -5.03 5.23
C ASP A 57 1.06 -4.54 3.78
N ARG A 58 0.65 -5.39 2.82
CA ARG A 58 0.59 -5.01 1.39
C ARG A 58 -0.48 -3.95 1.15
N ILE A 59 -1.64 -4.09 1.81
CA ILE A 59 -2.71 -3.10 1.71
C ILE A 59 -2.28 -1.77 2.35
N ALA A 60 -1.72 -1.80 3.56
CA ALA A 60 -1.27 -0.61 4.27
C ALA A 60 -0.19 0.15 3.49
N THR A 61 0.86 -0.55 3.03
CA THR A 61 1.95 0.05 2.24
C THR A 61 1.46 0.63 0.92
N MET A 62 0.56 -0.06 0.21
CA MET A 62 -0.07 0.44 -1.02
C MET A 62 -0.85 1.74 -0.75
N LEU A 63 -1.70 1.76 0.27
CA LEU A 63 -2.51 2.94 0.61
C LEU A 63 -1.61 4.12 1.02
N ASN A 64 -0.57 3.87 1.84
CA ASN A 64 0.36 4.91 2.27
C ASN A 64 1.10 5.51 1.08
N TYR A 65 1.59 4.65 0.18
CA TYR A 65 2.28 5.06 -1.03
C TYR A 65 1.40 5.98 -1.89
N PHE A 66 0.17 5.56 -2.20
CA PHE A 66 -0.74 6.37 -3.01
C PHE A 66 -1.14 7.67 -2.32
N LEU A 67 -1.45 7.63 -1.02
CA LEU A 67 -1.80 8.83 -0.28
C LEU A 67 -0.64 9.83 -0.27
N LEU A 68 0.59 9.37 -0.03
CA LEU A 68 1.79 10.20 -0.05
C LEU A 68 2.01 10.88 -1.41
N HIS A 69 1.80 10.18 -2.52
CA HIS A 69 1.96 10.76 -3.86
C HIS A 69 0.88 11.81 -4.16
N LEU A 70 -0.32 11.66 -3.60
CA LEU A 70 -1.43 12.59 -3.80
C LEU A 70 -1.36 13.83 -2.91
N VAL A 71 -0.91 13.70 -1.66
CA VAL A 71 -0.95 14.80 -0.66
C VAL A 71 0.41 15.35 -0.30
N GLY A 72 1.47 14.55 -0.48
CA GLY A 72 2.84 14.83 -0.09
C GLY A 72 3.62 15.74 -1.05
N PRO A 73 4.96 15.77 -0.92
CA PRO A 73 5.82 16.68 -1.69
C PRO A 73 5.80 16.41 -3.19
N GLN A 74 5.62 15.13 -3.59
CA GLN A 74 5.66 14.69 -4.98
C GLN A 74 4.37 14.98 -5.76
N LYS A 75 3.30 15.46 -5.12
CA LYS A 75 2.03 15.76 -5.83
C LYS A 75 2.18 16.78 -6.96
N LYS A 76 3.23 17.61 -6.92
CA LYS A 76 3.56 18.56 -7.98
C LYS A 76 3.89 17.85 -9.30
N ASN A 77 4.42 16.63 -9.23
CA ASN A 77 4.75 15.81 -10.40
C ASN A 77 3.50 15.32 -11.14
N LEU A 78 2.34 15.32 -10.48
CA LEU A 78 1.05 14.91 -11.05
C LEU A 78 0.28 16.08 -11.67
N LYS A 79 0.90 17.27 -11.75
CA LYS A 79 0.25 18.47 -12.27
C LYS A 79 0.33 18.51 -13.79
N VAL A 80 -0.83 18.36 -14.43
CA VAL A 80 -1.02 18.54 -15.87
C VAL A 80 -1.76 19.85 -16.14
N LYS A 81 -1.74 20.31 -17.41
CA LYS A 81 -2.45 21.53 -17.82
C LYS A 81 -3.96 21.37 -17.67
N ASP A 82 -4.48 20.24 -18.15
CA ASP A 82 -5.88 19.86 -18.05
C ASP A 82 -5.99 18.47 -17.41
N PHE A 83 -6.61 18.41 -16.24
CA PHE A 83 -6.85 17.15 -15.53
C PHE A 83 -7.97 16.33 -16.18
N SER A 84 -8.94 17.00 -16.82
CA SER A 84 -10.09 16.37 -17.44
C SER A 84 -9.71 15.62 -18.71
N GLU A 85 -8.75 16.13 -19.49
CA GLU A 85 -8.21 15.45 -20.68
C GLU A 85 -7.78 14.01 -20.37
N TYR A 86 -7.15 13.80 -19.21
CA TYR A 86 -6.63 12.49 -18.79
C TYR A 86 -7.53 11.80 -17.76
N GLU A 87 -8.76 12.29 -17.51
CA GLU A 87 -9.66 11.78 -16.46
C GLU A 87 -8.99 11.62 -15.08
N PHE A 88 -7.99 12.47 -14.77
CA PHE A 88 -7.27 12.39 -13.50
C PHE A 88 -8.01 13.17 -12.42
N LYS A 89 -8.65 12.46 -11.48
CA LYS A 89 -9.48 13.03 -10.40
C LYS A 89 -8.80 12.86 -9.03
N PRO A 90 -7.71 13.60 -8.72
CA PRO A 90 -6.94 13.40 -7.49
C PRO A 90 -7.77 13.65 -6.22
N GLN A 91 -8.74 14.57 -6.26
CA GLN A 91 -9.65 14.82 -5.15
C GLN A 91 -10.48 13.59 -4.79
N GLU A 92 -11.02 12.90 -5.81
CA GLU A 92 -11.81 11.69 -5.63
C GLU A 92 -10.94 10.53 -5.15
N LEU A 93 -9.73 10.39 -5.68
CA LEU A 93 -8.78 9.37 -5.22
C LEU A 93 -8.44 9.55 -3.75
N VAL A 94 -8.09 10.76 -3.31
CA VAL A 94 -7.83 11.05 -1.88
C VAL A 94 -9.06 10.73 -1.03
N GLN A 95 -10.25 11.15 -1.47
CA GLN A 95 -11.48 10.86 -0.74
C GLN A 95 -11.72 9.36 -0.57
N ASN A 96 -11.59 8.57 -1.64
CA ASN A 96 -11.84 7.13 -1.59
C ASN A 96 -10.75 6.39 -0.81
N ILE A 97 -9.47 6.78 -0.94
CA ILE A 97 -8.37 6.23 -0.14
C ILE A 97 -8.63 6.51 1.35
N CYS A 98 -8.99 7.73 1.72
CA CYS A 98 -9.33 8.07 3.11
C CYS A 98 -10.53 7.26 3.63
N LYS A 99 -11.55 6.97 2.80
CA LYS A 99 -12.64 6.07 3.19
C LYS A 99 -12.16 4.65 3.47
N ILE A 100 -11.25 4.12 2.64
CA ILE A 100 -10.66 2.79 2.86
C ILE A 100 -9.95 2.77 4.22
N TYR A 101 -9.13 3.78 4.53
CA TYR A 101 -8.48 3.88 5.84
C TYR A 101 -9.47 3.85 6.99
N THR A 102 -10.55 4.65 6.92
CA THR A 102 -11.56 4.68 7.98
C THR A 102 -12.29 3.36 8.10
N ASN A 103 -12.67 2.72 6.99
CA ASN A 103 -13.37 1.43 7.01
C ASN A 103 -12.52 0.33 7.66
N LEU A 104 -11.20 0.33 7.41
CA LEU A 104 -10.31 -0.72 7.90
C LEU A 104 -9.75 -0.47 9.30
N GLY A 105 -9.67 0.79 9.74
CA GLY A 105 -8.98 1.15 10.99
C GLY A 105 -9.84 1.79 12.08
N SER A 106 -11.07 2.23 11.77
CA SER A 106 -11.88 2.98 12.75
C SER A 106 -12.49 2.10 13.84
N GLU A 107 -12.85 0.85 13.55
CA GLU A 107 -13.46 -0.06 14.53
C GLU A 107 -12.49 -0.44 15.65
N ASP A 108 -13.02 -0.70 16.85
CA ASP A 108 -12.25 -1.21 17.99
C ASP A 108 -12.21 -2.75 17.96
N SER A 109 -11.67 -3.29 16.88
CA SER A 109 -11.47 -4.72 16.65
C SER A 109 -9.98 -5.07 16.52
N GLU A 110 -9.61 -6.33 16.78
CA GLU A 110 -8.23 -6.81 16.62
C GLU A 110 -7.72 -6.63 15.18
N THR A 111 -8.59 -6.83 14.18
CA THR A 111 -8.27 -6.65 12.76
C THR A 111 -7.97 -5.18 12.42
N ALA A 112 -8.74 -4.24 12.98
CA ALA A 112 -8.50 -2.82 12.79
C ALA A 112 -7.22 -2.35 13.50
N GLN A 113 -6.91 -2.91 14.67
CA GLN A 113 -5.65 -2.66 15.37
C GLN A 113 -4.46 -3.17 14.53
N ALA A 114 -4.55 -4.39 13.97
CA ALA A 114 -3.53 -4.92 13.08
C ALA A 114 -3.28 -4.01 11.86
N PHE A 115 -4.34 -3.48 11.26
CA PHE A 115 -4.22 -2.50 10.17
C PHE A 115 -3.54 -1.20 10.62
N CYS A 116 -3.89 -0.65 11.78
CA CYS A 116 -3.23 0.55 12.31
C CYS A 116 -1.72 0.34 12.56
N ILE A 117 -1.34 -0.84 13.06
CA ILE A 117 0.06 -1.22 13.25
C ILE A 117 0.76 -1.32 11.89
N ALA A 118 0.19 -2.04 10.92
CA ALA A 118 0.75 -2.17 9.57
C ALA A 118 0.95 -0.82 8.87
N VAL A 119 0.00 0.12 9.03
CA VAL A 119 0.13 1.48 8.49
C VAL A 119 1.31 2.21 9.09
N SER A 120 1.54 2.10 10.40
CA SER A 120 2.63 2.81 11.08
C SER A 120 4.01 2.18 10.89
N ARG A 121 4.08 0.86 10.62
CA ARG A 121 5.33 0.13 10.33
C ARG A 121 5.94 0.46 8.96
N ASP A 122 5.17 1.02 8.04
CA ASP A 122 5.67 1.40 6.72
C ASP A 122 6.58 2.64 6.77
N GLY A 123 7.86 2.42 7.07
CA GLY A 123 8.87 3.49 7.13
C GLY A 123 9.17 4.19 5.80
N ARG A 124 8.61 3.74 4.66
CA ARG A 124 8.85 4.35 3.34
C ARG A 124 7.87 5.46 3.04
N SER A 125 6.59 5.24 3.33
CA SER A 125 5.53 6.16 2.92
C SER A 125 4.77 6.79 4.08
N TYR A 126 4.71 6.14 5.25
CA TYR A 126 4.05 6.71 6.42
C TYR A 126 4.90 7.77 7.11
N SER A 127 4.25 8.85 7.53
CA SER A 127 4.80 9.83 8.45
C SER A 127 3.68 10.46 9.28
N PRO A 128 3.97 11.05 10.45
CA PRO A 128 2.96 11.75 11.26
C PRO A 128 2.24 12.88 10.50
N ASP A 129 2.87 13.44 9.46
CA ASP A 129 2.31 14.51 8.63
C ASP A 129 1.42 14.03 7.48
N LEU A 130 1.38 12.72 7.18
CA LEU A 130 0.63 12.16 6.06
C LEU A 130 -0.87 12.45 6.17
N PHE A 131 -1.47 12.07 7.30
CA PHE A 131 -2.90 12.27 7.54
C PHE A 131 -3.30 13.75 7.72
N PRO A 132 -2.54 14.60 8.45
CA PRO A 132 -2.78 16.04 8.46
C PRO A 132 -2.78 16.68 7.06
N GLN A 133 -1.92 16.23 6.15
CA GLN A 133 -1.93 16.69 4.76
C GLN A 133 -3.19 16.23 4.00
N ALA A 134 -3.63 14.99 4.22
CA ALA A 134 -4.87 14.48 3.64
C ALA A 134 -6.10 15.25 4.15
N GLN A 135 -6.18 15.54 5.45
CA GLN A 135 -7.26 16.35 6.04
C GLN A 135 -7.38 17.72 5.39
N LYS A 136 -6.24 18.40 5.11
CA LYS A 136 -6.25 19.69 4.39
C LYS A 136 -6.88 19.59 2.99
N VAL A 137 -6.67 18.46 2.29
CA VAL A 137 -7.30 18.21 0.98
C VAL A 137 -8.80 17.93 1.16
N LEU A 138 -9.17 17.08 2.11
CA LEU A 138 -10.57 16.74 2.41
C LEU A 138 -11.41 17.99 2.76
N MET A 139 -10.86 18.90 3.57
CA MET A 139 -11.52 20.16 3.92
C MET A 139 -11.76 21.05 2.70
N LYS A 140 -10.80 21.11 1.76
CA LYS A 140 -10.95 21.89 0.51
C LYS A 140 -12.05 21.35 -0.40
N ILE A 141 -12.28 20.04 -0.39
CA ILE A 141 -13.31 19.38 -1.20
C ILE A 141 -14.64 19.21 -0.44
N ARG A 142 -14.80 19.93 0.70
CA ARG A 142 -16.00 19.94 1.55
C ARG A 142 -16.34 18.59 2.19
N GLN A 143 -15.36 17.71 2.35
CA GLN A 143 -15.49 16.41 3.04
C GLN A 143 -15.15 16.53 4.52
N GLY A 144 -15.87 17.40 5.25
CA GLY A 144 -15.57 17.74 6.65
C GLY A 144 -15.71 16.55 7.61
N SER A 145 -16.78 15.77 7.51
CA SER A 145 -17.00 14.59 8.37
C SER A 145 -15.89 13.55 8.22
N LEU A 146 -15.54 13.20 6.97
CA LEU A 146 -14.45 12.29 6.67
C LEU A 146 -13.10 12.83 7.19
N SER A 147 -12.87 14.15 7.09
CA SER A 147 -11.66 14.78 7.64
C SER A 147 -11.55 14.59 9.15
N VAL A 148 -12.66 14.65 9.89
CA VAL A 148 -12.67 14.39 11.34
C VAL A 148 -12.33 12.94 11.63
N SER A 149 -13.00 11.99 10.97
CA SER A 149 -12.75 10.55 11.14
C SER A 149 -11.31 10.15 10.80
N VAL A 150 -10.73 10.73 9.75
CA VAL A 150 -9.31 10.53 9.41
C VAL A 150 -8.38 11.08 10.50
N GLY A 151 -8.74 12.18 11.14
CA GLY A 151 -7.97 12.75 12.25
C GLY A 151 -8.01 11.88 13.51
N GLU A 152 -9.15 11.29 13.81
CA GLU A 152 -9.31 10.33 14.91
C GLU A 152 -8.49 9.06 14.65
N LEU A 153 -8.60 8.52 13.42
CA LEU A 153 -7.80 7.38 13.00
C LEU A 153 -6.29 7.66 13.06
N ALA A 154 -5.85 8.84 12.63
CA ALA A 154 -4.44 9.23 12.70
C ALA A 154 -3.89 9.18 14.13
N LYS A 155 -4.69 9.61 15.12
CA LYS A 155 -4.32 9.50 16.55
C LYS A 155 -4.23 8.04 16.99
N LYS A 156 -5.16 7.19 16.56
CA LYS A 156 -5.15 5.74 16.86
C LYS A 156 -3.90 5.07 16.28
N ILE A 157 -3.55 5.36 15.03
CA ILE A 157 -2.34 4.87 14.38
C ILE A 157 -1.09 5.34 15.12
N GLN A 158 -1.03 6.61 15.51
CA GLN A 158 0.13 7.14 16.26
C GLN A 158 0.28 6.47 17.64
N LYS A 159 -0.83 6.21 18.33
CA LYS A 159 -0.84 5.47 19.59
C LYS A 159 -0.34 4.03 19.39
N ALA A 160 -0.87 3.33 18.38
CA ALA A 160 -0.45 1.97 18.04
C ALA A 160 1.05 1.92 17.70
N ALA A 161 1.56 2.89 16.92
CA ALA A 161 2.97 3.00 16.59
C ALA A 161 3.86 3.15 17.85
N SER A 162 3.41 3.97 18.80
CA SER A 162 4.15 4.22 20.04
C SER A 162 4.17 2.99 20.96
N GLN A 163 3.04 2.27 21.04
CA GLN A 163 2.94 1.01 21.78
C GLN A 163 3.82 -0.07 21.17
N GLN A 164 3.73 -0.24 19.84
CA GLN A 164 4.56 -1.21 19.13
C GLN A 164 6.05 -0.93 19.34
N LYS A 165 6.46 0.34 19.27
CA LYS A 165 7.86 0.70 19.50
C LYS A 165 8.34 0.32 20.91
N GLN A 166 7.50 0.48 21.93
CA GLN A 166 7.83 0.07 23.30
C GLN A 166 7.93 -1.47 23.42
N GLU A 167 7.06 -2.21 22.73
CA GLU A 167 7.12 -3.67 22.68
C GLU A 167 8.39 -4.17 21.95
N ASP A 168 8.74 -3.54 20.83
CA ASP A 168 9.94 -3.85 20.07
C ASP A 168 11.21 -3.55 20.89
N GLU A 169 11.24 -2.41 21.61
CA GLU A 169 12.33 -2.07 22.54
C GLU A 169 12.45 -3.09 23.69
N ALA A 170 11.33 -3.63 24.17
CA ALA A 170 11.32 -4.65 25.24
C ALA A 170 11.75 -6.04 24.75
N THR A 171 11.64 -6.31 23.43
CA THR A 171 11.92 -7.62 22.82
C THR A 171 13.19 -7.64 21.97
N GLY A 172 13.92 -6.52 21.89
CA GLY A 172 15.13 -6.38 21.07
C GLY A 172 16.30 -7.30 21.46
N ASP A 173 16.32 -7.82 22.68
CA ASP A 173 17.33 -8.77 23.18
C ASP A 173 16.91 -10.25 23.04
N ALA A 174 15.88 -10.53 22.24
CA ALA A 174 15.43 -11.90 22.03
C ALA A 174 16.49 -12.76 21.32
N PRO A 175 16.67 -14.03 21.73
CA PRO A 175 17.59 -14.95 21.05
C PRO A 175 17.25 -15.13 19.56
N GLU A 176 18.27 -15.26 18.72
CA GLU A 176 18.14 -15.35 17.25
C GLU A 176 17.23 -16.50 16.80
N GLU A 177 17.18 -17.60 17.55
CA GLU A 177 16.34 -18.76 17.25
C GLU A 177 14.82 -18.48 17.32
N PHE A 178 14.41 -17.40 17.98
CA PHE A 178 13.00 -16.98 18.05
C PHE A 178 12.64 -15.88 17.04
N LEU A 179 13.63 -15.38 16.29
CA LEU A 179 13.44 -14.34 15.29
C LEU A 179 13.17 -14.92 13.91
N ASP A 180 12.23 -14.30 13.19
CA ASP A 180 11.98 -14.61 11.79
C ASP A 180 13.22 -14.27 10.96
N PRO A 181 13.74 -15.20 10.15
CA PRO A 181 14.97 -15.01 9.38
C PRO A 181 14.92 -13.93 8.30
N ILE A 182 13.72 -13.46 7.91
CA ILE A 182 13.52 -12.41 6.90
C ILE A 182 13.10 -11.10 7.56
N MET A 183 12.17 -11.17 8.50
CA MET A 183 11.58 -9.99 9.14
C MET A 183 12.40 -9.51 10.36
N SER A 184 13.26 -10.37 10.92
CA SER A 184 14.01 -10.12 12.15
C SER A 184 13.14 -9.69 13.34
N THR A 185 11.93 -10.25 13.41
CA THR A 185 10.94 -10.03 14.48
C THR A 185 10.60 -11.34 15.15
N ILE A 186 10.11 -11.34 16.39
CA ILE A 186 9.64 -12.55 17.07
C ILE A 186 8.61 -13.30 16.21
N MET A 187 8.84 -14.60 15.98
CA MET A 187 7.89 -15.47 15.30
C MET A 187 6.68 -15.73 16.19
N ALA A 188 5.48 -15.56 15.65
CA ALA A 188 4.22 -15.81 16.37
C ALA A 188 3.69 -17.23 16.09
N ASP A 189 3.86 -17.71 14.86
CA ASP A 189 3.46 -19.06 14.41
C ASP A 189 4.63 -19.65 13.59
N PRO A 190 5.69 -20.14 14.25
CA PRO A 190 6.87 -20.68 13.57
C PRO A 190 6.52 -21.94 12.79
N VAL A 191 7.00 -22.03 11.55
CA VAL A 191 6.89 -23.21 10.69
C VAL A 191 8.22 -23.58 10.07
N VAL A 192 8.46 -24.88 9.88
CA VAL A 192 9.69 -25.40 9.29
C VAL A 192 9.51 -25.64 7.80
N LEU A 193 10.41 -25.06 7.01
CA LEU A 193 10.49 -25.29 5.57
C LEU A 193 11.15 -26.65 5.29
N PRO A 194 10.51 -27.55 4.50
CA PRO A 194 10.98 -28.93 4.36
C PRO A 194 12.31 -29.07 3.62
N SER A 195 12.64 -28.11 2.74
CA SER A 195 13.82 -28.20 1.88
C SER A 195 15.07 -27.58 2.52
N SER A 196 14.94 -26.41 3.14
CA SER A 196 16.03 -25.70 3.81
C SER A 196 16.18 -26.09 5.29
N GLY A 197 15.13 -26.63 5.91
CA GLY A 197 15.08 -26.91 7.35
C GLY A 197 15.01 -25.65 8.22
N ILE A 198 14.80 -24.48 7.61
CA ILE A 198 14.75 -23.19 8.29
C ILE A 198 13.37 -23.00 8.91
N THR A 199 13.33 -22.53 10.16
CA THR A 199 12.11 -22.08 10.83
C THR A 199 11.84 -20.63 10.47
N ILE A 200 10.62 -20.33 10.06
CA ILE A 200 10.17 -19.00 9.62
C ILE A 200 8.72 -18.77 10.09
N ASP A 201 8.28 -17.54 10.29
CA ASP A 201 6.89 -17.28 10.66
C ASP A 201 5.92 -17.65 9.51
N ARG A 202 4.80 -18.29 9.85
CA ARG A 202 3.77 -18.72 8.89
C ARG A 202 3.29 -17.58 8.00
N SER A 203 3.11 -16.38 8.57
CA SER A 203 2.64 -15.23 7.81
C SER A 203 3.69 -14.75 6.80
N THR A 204 4.98 -14.83 7.15
CA THR A 204 6.11 -14.48 6.30
C THR A 204 6.19 -15.40 5.09
N ILE A 205 6.16 -16.73 5.30
CA ILE A 205 6.23 -17.68 4.18
C ILE A 205 4.96 -17.63 3.32
N ALA A 206 3.77 -17.52 3.94
CA ALA A 206 2.52 -17.38 3.18
C ALA A 206 2.57 -16.15 2.25
N ARG A 207 3.12 -15.03 2.72
CA ARG A 207 3.28 -13.79 1.94
C ARG A 207 4.25 -13.98 0.77
N HIS A 208 5.34 -14.72 0.96
CA HIS A 208 6.27 -15.06 -0.12
C HIS A 208 5.58 -15.90 -1.21
N LEU A 209 4.84 -16.94 -0.80
CA LEU A 209 4.15 -17.88 -1.69
C LEU A 209 3.01 -17.25 -2.51
N LEU A 210 2.48 -16.09 -2.08
CA LEU A 210 1.56 -15.29 -2.90
C LEU A 210 2.22 -14.68 -4.14
N SER A 211 3.56 -14.62 -4.18
CA SER A 211 4.33 -14.03 -5.27
C SER A 211 5.19 -15.06 -6.00
N ASP A 212 5.82 -15.97 -5.27
CA ASP A 212 6.71 -16.99 -5.83
C ASP A 212 6.53 -18.31 -5.07
N GLN A 213 6.26 -19.41 -5.78
CA GLN A 213 6.01 -20.73 -5.17
C GLN A 213 7.32 -21.50 -4.90
N THR A 214 8.25 -20.84 -4.22
CA THR A 214 9.56 -21.41 -3.89
C THR A 214 9.94 -21.18 -2.43
N ASP A 215 10.93 -21.91 -1.95
CA ASP A 215 11.60 -21.65 -0.68
C ASP A 215 12.53 -20.42 -0.86
N PRO A 216 12.37 -19.36 -0.04
CA PRO A 216 13.12 -18.12 -0.23
C PRO A 216 14.64 -18.26 -0.03
N PHE A 217 15.12 -19.34 0.57
CA PHE A 217 16.54 -19.54 0.89
C PHE A 217 17.29 -20.39 -0.13
N ASN A 218 16.62 -21.35 -0.77
CA ASN A 218 17.25 -22.27 -1.73
C ASN A 218 16.54 -22.38 -3.08
N ARG A 219 15.40 -21.68 -3.26
CA ARG A 219 14.58 -21.64 -4.48
C ARG A 219 13.97 -22.98 -4.91
N SER A 220 13.91 -23.97 -4.02
CA SER A 220 13.21 -25.23 -4.28
C SER A 220 11.69 -24.99 -4.36
N PRO A 221 10.94 -25.73 -5.19
CA PRO A 221 9.48 -25.62 -5.23
C PRO A 221 8.85 -25.85 -3.85
N LEU A 222 7.93 -24.97 -3.46
CA LEU A 222 7.30 -25.01 -2.14
C LEU A 222 5.83 -24.58 -2.24
N THR A 223 4.96 -25.30 -1.55
CA THR A 223 3.56 -24.91 -1.32
C THR A 223 3.26 -24.85 0.18
N MET A 224 2.19 -24.12 0.54
CA MET A 224 1.85 -23.90 1.95
C MET A 224 1.47 -25.19 2.70
N GLU A 225 1.05 -26.23 1.99
CA GLU A 225 0.69 -27.52 2.58
C GLU A 225 1.93 -28.34 3.00
N MET A 226 3.10 -28.01 2.46
CA MET A 226 4.35 -28.74 2.72
C MET A 226 5.07 -28.28 3.98
N VAL A 227 4.69 -27.13 4.57
CA VAL A 227 5.33 -26.59 5.77
C VAL A 227 4.87 -27.36 7.01
N LYS A 228 5.79 -27.56 7.97
CA LYS A 228 5.50 -28.28 9.20
C LYS A 228 5.36 -27.29 10.37
N PRO A 229 4.35 -27.44 11.25
CA PRO A 229 4.32 -26.73 12.53
C PRO A 229 5.52 -27.08 13.41
#